data_AF-A0A1A3Q3U6-F1
#
_entry.id   AF-A0A1A3Q3U6-F1
#
_cell.length_a   1.000
_cell.length_b   1.000
_cell.length_c   1.000
_cell.angle_alpha   90.00
_cell.angle_beta   90.00
_cell.angle_gamma   90.00
#
_symmetry.space_group_name_H-M   'P 1'
#
loop_
_entity.id
_entity.type
_entity.pdbx_description
1 polymer ?
#
loop_
_entity_poly.entity_id
_entity_poly.type
_entity_poly.pdbx_seq_one_letter_code
_entity_poly.pdbx_strand_id
1 'polypeptide(L)'
;MAEPFIGSEVVAAGGLTKTQLATRHHRLFPDVYVPREVEVDAELRAKAAWLWSGRRGVVGGFAAAALHGSRWADGAHVVELIHGNRRTPAGIQTHQVRIDPDEIEVVAGVRVTSAARTVLDFGCWYPTMTAVAGIDAMAAAVDVKAVDVEVLLHRYARRKGIMRARLALDLFDPGAQSPKESWLRVVLMQAGLPRPKTQIPVRDEFGNPFAYLDMGWVDAKVGVEYDGEQHRTDRRQYTWDIRRLEMLESLGWIVVRVIAGDRPAEIVRRVRAALARRLCV
;
A
#
# COMPACT_ATOMS: atom_id res chain seq x y z
N MET A 1 -4.83 12.09 -21.06
CA MET A 1 -4.77 10.62 -21.16
C MET A 1 -5.99 10.14 -21.91
N ALA A 2 -5.85 9.18 -22.82
CA ALA A 2 -7.02 8.60 -23.49
C ALA A 2 -7.66 7.53 -22.58
N GLU A 3 -8.98 7.54 -22.49
CA GLU A 3 -9.73 6.71 -21.54
C GLU A 3 -10.08 5.33 -22.12
N PRO A 4 -10.24 4.29 -21.28
CA PRO A 4 -10.78 3.02 -21.73
C PRO A 4 -12.26 3.18 -22.12
N PHE A 5 -12.71 2.40 -23.09
CA PHE A 5 -14.08 2.47 -23.60
C PHE A 5 -14.64 1.10 -23.96
N ILE A 6 -15.97 1.01 -24.07
CA ILE A 6 -16.67 -0.23 -24.45
C ILE A 6 -16.74 -0.32 -25.97
N GLY A 7 -16.22 -1.41 -26.53
CA GLY A 7 -16.09 -1.59 -27.98
C GLY A 7 -17.44 -1.64 -28.67
N SER A 8 -18.36 -2.45 -28.15
CA SER A 8 -19.72 -2.57 -28.69
C SER A 8 -20.49 -1.25 -28.71
N GLU A 9 -20.37 -0.43 -27.67
CA GLU A 9 -21.01 0.89 -27.57
C GLU A 9 -20.48 1.85 -28.66
N VAL A 10 -19.16 1.94 -28.82
CA VAL A 10 -18.54 2.85 -29.80
C VAL A 10 -18.84 2.40 -31.23
N VAL A 11 -18.91 1.09 -31.49
CA VAL A 11 -19.30 0.55 -32.81
C VAL A 11 -20.77 0.85 -33.11
N ALA A 12 -21.66 0.66 -32.13
CA ALA A 12 -23.08 0.96 -32.29
C ALA A 12 -23.33 2.45 -32.55
N ALA A 13 -22.53 3.33 -31.94
CA ALA A 13 -22.58 4.77 -32.17
C ALA A 13 -21.93 5.23 -33.49
N GLY A 14 -21.36 4.31 -34.28
CA GLY A 14 -20.69 4.63 -35.55
C GLY A 14 -19.32 5.30 -35.40
N GLY A 15 -18.76 5.35 -34.18
CA GLY A 15 -17.48 6.00 -33.91
C GLY A 15 -16.26 5.18 -34.39
N LEU A 16 -16.37 3.85 -34.39
CA LEU A 16 -15.34 2.94 -34.90
C LEU A 16 -15.96 1.73 -35.59
N THR A 17 -15.24 1.17 -36.54
CA THR A 17 -15.54 -0.15 -37.12
C THR A 17 -14.92 -1.27 -36.28
N LYS A 18 -15.44 -2.50 -36.39
CA LYS A 18 -14.85 -3.69 -35.75
C LYS A 18 -13.38 -3.90 -36.15
N THR A 19 -13.03 -3.58 -37.40
CA THR A 19 -11.65 -3.66 -37.90
C THR A 19 -10.75 -2.63 -37.21
N GLN A 20 -11.21 -1.39 -37.02
CA GLN A 20 -10.46 -0.36 -36.31
C GLN A 20 -10.28 -0.69 -34.83
N LEU A 21 -11.28 -1.29 -34.17
CA LEU A 21 -11.13 -1.82 -32.81
C LEU A 21 -9.99 -2.86 -32.74
N ALA A 22 -9.99 -3.85 -33.62
CA ALA A 22 -9.02 -4.94 -33.57
C ALA A 22 -7.59 -4.50 -33.93
N THR A 23 -7.45 -3.54 -34.84
CA THR A 23 -6.14 -3.13 -35.38
C THR A 23 -5.51 -1.98 -34.60
N ARG A 24 -6.29 -1.00 -34.13
CA ARG A 24 -5.77 0.24 -33.52
C ARG A 24 -5.83 0.29 -31.99
N HIS A 25 -6.37 -0.74 -31.34
CA HIS A 25 -6.56 -0.75 -29.90
C HIS A 25 -6.09 -2.07 -29.28
N HIS A 26 -5.74 -2.03 -28.01
CA HIS A 26 -5.57 -3.21 -27.18
C HIS A 26 -6.88 -3.51 -26.44
N ARG A 27 -7.27 -4.78 -26.44
CA ARG A 27 -8.37 -5.26 -25.61
C ARG A 27 -7.82 -5.53 -24.21
N LEU A 28 -8.22 -4.73 -23.23
CA LEU A 28 -7.77 -4.90 -21.85
C LEU A 28 -8.64 -5.91 -21.10
N PHE A 29 -9.96 -5.86 -21.29
CA PHE A 29 -10.94 -6.82 -20.77
C PHE A 29 -11.97 -7.18 -21.84
N PRO A 30 -12.86 -8.16 -21.61
CA PRO A 30 -13.92 -8.46 -22.56
C PRO A 30 -14.75 -7.23 -22.93
N ASP A 31 -14.75 -6.89 -24.21
CA ASP A 31 -15.42 -5.71 -24.78
C ASP A 31 -14.93 -4.35 -24.27
N VAL A 32 -13.78 -4.28 -23.61
CA VAL A 32 -13.16 -3.03 -23.13
C VAL A 32 -11.80 -2.82 -23.78
N TYR A 33 -11.63 -1.66 -24.40
CA TYR A 33 -10.50 -1.35 -25.26
C TYR A 33 -9.79 -0.06 -24.82
N VAL A 34 -8.51 0.01 -25.13
CA VAL A 34 -7.63 1.17 -24.90
C VAL A 34 -6.78 1.41 -26.15
N PRO A 35 -6.44 2.67 -26.51
CA PRO A 35 -5.51 2.94 -27.61
C PRO A 35 -4.14 2.30 -27.36
N ARG A 36 -3.41 1.95 -28.44
CA ARG A 36 -2.17 1.17 -28.33
C ARG A 36 -1.02 1.92 -27.67
N GLU A 37 -1.03 3.23 -27.78
CA GLU A 37 0.04 4.13 -27.36
C GLU A 37 -0.12 4.54 -25.88
N VAL A 38 -1.16 4.08 -25.20
CA VAL A 38 -1.49 4.48 -23.83
C VAL A 38 -0.89 3.48 -22.85
N GLU A 39 -0.08 3.99 -21.92
CA GLU A 39 0.38 3.20 -20.78
C GLU A 39 -0.80 2.86 -19.86
N VAL A 40 -0.86 1.59 -19.43
CA VAL A 40 -1.92 1.08 -18.57
C VAL A 40 -1.47 1.17 -17.12
N ASP A 41 -1.82 2.27 -16.46
CA ASP A 41 -1.66 2.43 -15.02
C ASP A 41 -2.83 1.82 -14.22
N ALA A 42 -2.76 1.94 -12.90
CA ALA A 42 -3.75 1.40 -11.97
C ALA A 42 -5.13 2.05 -12.13
N GLU A 43 -5.18 3.37 -12.32
CA GLU A 43 -6.41 4.15 -12.48
C GLU A 43 -7.14 3.76 -13.77
N LEU A 44 -6.40 3.69 -14.88
CA LEU A 44 -6.93 3.28 -16.17
C LEU A 44 -7.44 1.84 -16.13
N ARG A 45 -6.70 0.92 -15.49
CA ARG A 45 -7.14 -0.46 -15.34
C ARG A 45 -8.38 -0.57 -14.44
N ALA A 46 -8.47 0.23 -13.37
CA ALA A 46 -9.65 0.30 -12.50
C ALA A 46 -10.90 0.76 -13.27
N LYS A 47 -10.77 1.83 -14.07
CA LYS A 47 -11.85 2.33 -14.92
C LYS A 47 -12.28 1.31 -15.97
N ALA A 48 -11.33 0.61 -16.60
CA ALA A 48 -11.62 -0.47 -17.54
C ALA A 48 -12.38 -1.64 -16.89
N ALA A 49 -12.02 -2.03 -15.67
CA ALA A 49 -12.72 -3.08 -14.93
C ALA A 49 -14.14 -2.66 -14.54
N TRP A 50 -14.33 -1.39 -14.15
CA TRP A 50 -15.66 -0.83 -13.90
C TRP A 50 -16.54 -0.83 -15.15
N LEU A 51 -16.00 -0.48 -16.32
CA LEU A 51 -16.71 -0.60 -17.60
C LEU A 51 -17.09 -2.05 -17.92
N TRP A 52 -16.17 -2.99 -17.72
CA TRP A 52 -16.44 -4.43 -17.90
C TRP A 52 -17.61 -4.93 -17.02
N SER A 53 -17.76 -4.38 -15.82
CA SER A 53 -18.87 -4.70 -14.92
C SER A 53 -20.23 -4.15 -15.39
N GLY A 54 -20.28 -3.48 -16.54
CA GLY A 54 -21.45 -2.74 -17.02
C GLY A 54 -21.75 -1.52 -16.16
N ARG A 55 -20.71 -0.87 -15.62
CA ARG A 55 -20.79 0.29 -14.71
C ARG A 55 -21.53 0.02 -13.38
N ARG A 56 -21.65 -1.25 -12.98
CA ARG A 56 -22.39 -1.69 -11.77
C ARG A 56 -21.51 -2.13 -10.62
N GLY A 57 -20.28 -2.58 -10.88
CA GLY A 57 -19.33 -2.98 -9.84
C GLY A 57 -18.80 -1.77 -9.06
N VAL A 58 -18.27 -2.03 -7.87
CA VAL A 58 -17.55 -1.05 -7.06
C VAL A 58 -16.08 -1.49 -6.97
N VAL A 59 -15.15 -0.65 -7.40
CA VAL A 59 -13.71 -0.93 -7.33
C VAL A 59 -13.26 -0.93 -5.86
N GLY A 60 -12.50 -1.94 -5.46
CA GLY A 60 -11.94 -2.09 -4.12
C GLY A 60 -10.42 -2.35 -4.15
N GLY A 61 -9.85 -2.64 -2.99
CA GLY A 61 -8.47 -3.12 -2.87
C GLY A 61 -7.42 -2.08 -3.29
N PHE A 62 -6.32 -2.56 -3.89
CA PHE A 62 -5.23 -1.67 -4.32
C PHE A 62 -5.63 -0.74 -5.46
N ALA A 63 -6.55 -1.15 -6.33
CA ALA A 63 -7.09 -0.29 -7.39
C ALA A 63 -7.91 0.87 -6.82
N ALA A 64 -8.72 0.62 -5.77
CA ALA A 64 -9.42 1.68 -5.04
C ALA A 64 -8.44 2.61 -4.32
N ALA A 65 -7.42 2.04 -3.67
CA ALA A 65 -6.40 2.82 -2.98
C ALA A 65 -5.64 3.75 -3.94
N ALA A 66 -5.29 3.27 -5.13
CA ALA A 66 -4.64 4.08 -6.15
C ALA A 66 -5.51 5.26 -6.60
N LEU A 67 -6.82 5.02 -6.83
CA LEU A 67 -7.78 6.09 -7.16
C LEU A 67 -7.89 7.14 -6.04
N HIS A 68 -7.74 6.72 -4.78
CA HIS A 68 -7.68 7.60 -3.61
C HIS A 68 -6.34 8.34 -3.44
N GLY A 69 -5.37 8.12 -4.34
CA GLY A 69 -4.06 8.78 -4.30
C GLY A 69 -2.96 8.03 -3.53
N SER A 70 -3.22 6.78 -3.14
CA SER A 70 -2.19 5.92 -2.54
C SER A 70 -1.11 5.56 -3.56
N ARG A 71 0.16 5.77 -3.17
CA ARG A 71 1.33 5.55 -4.04
C ARG A 71 1.71 4.09 -4.23
N TRP A 72 1.16 3.19 -3.41
CA TRP A 72 1.56 1.78 -3.39
C TRP A 72 0.59 0.95 -4.21
N ALA A 73 0.92 0.77 -5.49
CA ALA A 73 0.08 0.11 -6.47
C ALA A 73 0.70 -1.15 -7.10
N ASP A 74 1.78 -1.71 -6.54
CA ASP A 74 2.41 -2.95 -7.05
C ASP A 74 1.46 -4.17 -7.05
N GLY A 75 0.27 -4.05 -6.46
CA GLY A 75 -0.82 -5.03 -6.54
C GLY A 75 -1.85 -4.78 -7.66
N ALA A 76 -1.83 -3.64 -8.36
CA ALA A 76 -2.91 -3.22 -9.27
C ALA A 76 -2.97 -3.99 -10.60
N HIS A 77 -2.16 -5.03 -10.78
CA HIS A 77 -2.31 -5.94 -11.92
C HIS A 77 -3.65 -6.67 -11.92
N VAL A 78 -4.20 -6.95 -10.75
CA VAL A 78 -5.56 -7.48 -10.60
C VAL A 78 -6.41 -6.37 -10.01
N VAL A 79 -7.56 -6.10 -10.64
CA VAL A 79 -8.54 -5.16 -10.09
C VAL A 79 -9.58 -5.94 -9.32
N GLU A 80 -9.67 -5.66 -8.02
CA GLU A 80 -10.74 -6.17 -7.16
C GLU A 80 -12.02 -5.35 -7.34
N LEU A 81 -13.13 -6.06 -7.59
CA LEU A 81 -14.45 -5.48 -7.78
C LEU A 81 -15.46 -6.13 -6.83
N ILE A 82 -16.20 -5.33 -6.06
CA ILE A 82 -17.43 -5.81 -5.42
C ILE A 82 -18.51 -5.88 -6.49
N HIS A 83 -18.77 -7.11 -6.98
CA HIS A 83 -19.66 -7.36 -8.10
C HIS A 83 -20.17 -8.80 -8.12
N GLY A 84 -21.40 -9.01 -8.62
CA GLY A 84 -22.07 -10.31 -8.59
C GLY A 84 -21.52 -11.35 -9.58
N ASN A 85 -20.86 -10.94 -10.66
CA ASN A 85 -20.37 -11.87 -11.68
C ASN A 85 -19.10 -12.60 -11.20
N ARG A 86 -19.18 -13.94 -11.08
CA ARG A 86 -18.05 -14.80 -10.70
C ARG A 86 -17.20 -15.29 -11.87
N ARG A 87 -17.67 -15.14 -13.12
CA ARG A 87 -16.90 -15.49 -14.32
C ARG A 87 -16.09 -14.28 -14.75
N THR A 88 -14.98 -14.06 -14.06
CA THR A 88 -14.11 -12.92 -14.32
C THR A 88 -13.04 -13.25 -15.37
N PRO A 89 -12.65 -12.29 -16.22
CA PRO A 89 -11.47 -12.42 -17.06
C PRO A 89 -10.19 -12.34 -16.21
N ALA A 90 -9.06 -12.73 -16.80
CA ALA A 90 -7.75 -12.48 -16.20
C ALA A 90 -7.57 -10.98 -15.91
N GLY A 91 -6.97 -10.66 -14.76
CA GLY A 91 -6.79 -9.28 -14.29
C GLY A 91 -8.01 -8.67 -13.57
N ILE A 92 -9.11 -9.41 -13.41
CA ILE A 92 -10.24 -9.01 -12.56
C ILE A 92 -10.53 -10.10 -11.53
N GLN A 93 -10.70 -9.67 -10.28
CA GLN A 93 -11.17 -10.52 -9.20
C GLN A 93 -12.43 -9.92 -8.60
N THR A 94 -13.49 -10.72 -8.43
CA THR A 94 -14.74 -10.23 -7.83
C THR A 94 -14.94 -10.73 -6.41
N HIS A 95 -15.47 -9.83 -5.58
CA HIS A 95 -15.86 -10.10 -4.21
C HIS A 95 -17.37 -9.98 -4.09
N GLN A 96 -18.03 -11.06 -3.69
CA GLN A 96 -19.45 -11.03 -3.32
C GLN A 96 -19.57 -10.73 -1.82
N VAL A 97 -19.62 -9.45 -1.50
CA VAL A 97 -19.76 -8.96 -0.13
C VAL A 97 -20.84 -7.90 -0.08
N ARG A 98 -21.47 -7.73 1.09
CA ARG A 98 -22.36 -6.60 1.35
C ARG A 98 -21.55 -5.29 1.36
N ILE A 99 -22.12 -4.27 0.76
CA ILE A 99 -21.63 -2.89 0.77
C ILE A 99 -22.86 -1.98 0.78
N ASP A 100 -22.89 -1.06 1.74
CA ASP A 100 -24.00 -0.09 1.87
C ASP A 100 -23.65 1.20 1.09
N PRO A 101 -24.65 2.04 0.72
CA PRO A 101 -24.41 3.21 -0.14
C PRO A 101 -23.44 4.26 0.44
N ASP A 102 -23.34 4.37 1.76
CA ASP A 102 -22.41 5.28 2.47
C ASP A 102 -20.95 4.82 2.39
N GLU A 103 -20.69 3.63 1.86
CA GLU A 103 -19.36 3.05 1.68
C GLU A 103 -18.88 3.14 0.22
N ILE A 104 -19.62 3.86 -0.63
CA ILE A 104 -19.36 3.99 -2.07
C ILE A 104 -19.15 5.45 -2.41
N GLU A 105 -18.02 5.74 -3.05
CA GLU A 105 -17.67 7.06 -3.55
C GLU A 105 -17.50 7.02 -5.08
N VAL A 106 -17.50 8.20 -5.70
CA VAL A 106 -17.19 8.35 -7.13
C VAL A 106 -15.90 9.12 -7.27
N VAL A 107 -14.86 8.46 -7.77
CA VAL A 107 -13.54 9.04 -8.00
C VAL A 107 -13.19 8.87 -9.47
N ALA A 108 -12.78 9.93 -10.15
CA ALA A 108 -12.53 9.94 -11.60
C ALA A 108 -13.68 9.35 -12.45
N GLY A 109 -14.92 9.50 -11.99
CA GLY A 109 -16.13 8.97 -12.66
C GLY A 109 -16.36 7.46 -12.45
N VAL A 110 -15.58 6.81 -11.59
CA VAL A 110 -15.66 5.37 -11.28
C VAL A 110 -16.26 5.18 -9.89
N ARG A 111 -17.11 4.16 -9.71
CA ARG A 111 -17.60 3.77 -8.38
C ARG A 111 -16.51 3.02 -7.63
N VAL A 112 -16.10 3.54 -6.48
CA VAL A 112 -14.99 3.02 -5.66
C VAL A 112 -15.47 2.86 -4.21
N THR A 113 -14.89 1.93 -3.47
CA THR A 113 -15.08 1.86 -2.01
C THR A 113 -14.58 3.15 -1.36
N SER A 114 -15.28 3.68 -0.35
CA SER A 114 -14.79 4.80 0.45
C SER A 114 -13.43 4.48 1.06
N ALA A 115 -12.67 5.49 1.50
CA ALA A 115 -11.34 5.26 2.07
C ALA A 115 -11.41 4.33 3.29
N ALA A 116 -12.38 4.52 4.20
CA ALA A 116 -12.59 3.65 5.35
C ALA A 116 -12.98 2.21 4.95
N ARG A 117 -13.82 2.04 3.92
CA ARG A 117 -14.17 0.72 3.41
C ARG A 117 -12.98 0.03 2.75
N THR A 118 -12.16 0.76 2.00
CA THR A 118 -10.92 0.26 1.38
C THR A 118 -9.96 -0.28 2.45
N VAL A 119 -9.78 0.47 3.54
CA VAL A 119 -8.99 0.05 4.71
C VAL A 119 -9.53 -1.22 5.36
N LEU A 120 -10.84 -1.32 5.59
CA LEU A 120 -11.45 -2.56 6.10
C LEU A 120 -11.23 -3.74 5.13
N ASP A 121 -11.40 -3.49 3.83
CA ASP A 121 -11.26 -4.49 2.78
C ASP A 121 -9.83 -5.02 2.70
N PHE A 122 -8.80 -4.18 2.91
CA PHE A 122 -7.41 -4.63 3.00
C PHE A 122 -7.24 -5.74 4.04
N GLY A 123 -7.68 -5.48 5.27
CA GLY A 123 -7.63 -6.44 6.36
C GLY A 123 -8.42 -7.72 6.09
N CYS A 124 -9.57 -7.60 5.41
CA CYS A 124 -10.43 -8.73 5.11
C CYS A 124 -9.94 -9.58 3.94
N TRP A 125 -9.29 -9.00 2.93
CA TRP A 125 -8.96 -9.69 1.67
C TRP A 125 -7.52 -10.21 1.64
N TYR A 126 -6.55 -9.45 2.14
CA TYR A 126 -5.14 -9.78 1.98
C TYR A 126 -4.51 -10.38 3.25
N PRO A 127 -3.43 -11.17 3.13
CA PRO A 127 -2.61 -11.56 4.29
C PRO A 127 -2.19 -10.33 5.12
N THR A 128 -2.00 -10.51 6.43
CA THR A 128 -1.76 -9.41 7.38
C THR A 128 -0.67 -8.44 6.94
N MET A 129 0.44 -8.96 6.40
CA MET A 129 1.57 -8.12 5.94
C MET A 129 1.17 -7.18 4.80
N THR A 130 0.51 -7.72 3.78
CA THR A 130 0.02 -6.95 2.64
C THR A 130 -1.08 -5.97 3.05
N ALA A 131 -1.94 -6.39 3.98
CA ALA A 131 -2.99 -5.53 4.54
C ALA A 131 -2.39 -4.34 5.29
N VAL A 132 -1.42 -4.56 6.19
CA VAL A 132 -0.77 -3.47 6.94
C VAL A 132 -0.09 -2.49 5.98
N ALA A 133 0.68 -2.98 5.00
CA ALA A 133 1.31 -2.10 4.02
C ALA A 133 0.28 -1.28 3.21
N GLY A 134 -0.84 -1.88 2.81
CA GLY A 134 -1.93 -1.18 2.13
C GLY A 134 -2.65 -0.15 3.01
N ILE A 135 -2.80 -0.43 4.31
CA ILE A 135 -3.41 0.49 5.28
C ILE A 135 -2.47 1.66 5.58
N ASP A 136 -1.17 1.41 5.81
CA ASP A 136 -0.14 2.44 6.01
C ASP A 136 -0.12 3.39 4.80
N ALA A 137 -0.12 2.80 3.60
CA ALA A 137 -0.20 3.51 2.32
C ALA A 137 -1.44 4.41 2.20
N MET A 138 -2.61 3.90 2.58
CA MET A 138 -3.86 4.67 2.58
C MET A 138 -3.84 5.80 3.60
N ALA A 139 -3.37 5.52 4.83
CA ALA A 139 -3.33 6.50 5.91
C ALA A 139 -2.33 7.63 5.63
N ALA A 140 -1.29 7.37 4.83
CA ALA A 140 -0.37 8.41 4.36
C ALA A 140 -0.94 9.28 3.23
N ALA A 141 -1.88 8.74 2.44
CA ALA A 141 -2.46 9.43 1.28
C ALA A 141 -3.75 10.19 1.58
N VAL A 142 -4.55 9.67 2.51
CA VAL A 142 -5.89 10.19 2.83
C VAL A 142 -6.07 10.26 4.33
N ASP A 143 -6.75 11.31 4.81
CA ASP A 143 -7.17 11.42 6.21
C ASP A 143 -8.31 10.43 6.52
N VAL A 144 -7.94 9.17 6.82
CA VAL A 144 -8.88 8.13 7.23
C VAL A 144 -9.08 8.20 8.73
N LYS A 145 -10.27 8.60 9.17
CA LYS A 145 -10.59 8.66 10.60
C LYS A 145 -10.74 7.25 11.16
N ALA A 146 -10.05 6.96 12.26
CA ALA A 146 -10.14 5.67 12.95
C ALA A 146 -11.59 5.30 13.32
N VAL A 147 -12.39 6.29 13.74
CA VAL A 147 -13.81 6.10 14.08
C VAL A 147 -14.64 5.57 12.91
N ASP A 148 -14.37 6.00 11.68
CA ASP A 148 -15.13 5.55 10.50
C ASP A 148 -14.84 4.08 10.21
N VAL A 149 -13.57 3.66 10.37
CA VAL A 149 -13.17 2.26 10.24
C VAL A 149 -13.76 1.41 11.37
N GLU A 150 -13.79 1.92 12.61
CA GLU A 150 -14.39 1.24 13.74
C GLU A 150 -15.89 0.99 13.55
N VAL A 151 -16.63 1.98 13.04
CA VAL A 151 -18.05 1.81 12.69
C VAL A 151 -18.24 0.66 11.72
N LEU A 152 -17.38 0.57 10.69
CA LEU A 152 -17.43 -0.53 9.72
C LEU A 152 -17.03 -1.88 10.35
N LEU A 153 -16.04 -1.92 11.24
CA LEU A 153 -15.65 -3.14 11.96
C LEU A 153 -16.81 -3.72 12.80
N HIS A 154 -17.62 -2.85 13.42
CA HIS A 154 -18.82 -3.26 14.15
C HIS A 154 -19.93 -3.71 13.18
N ARG A 155 -20.20 -2.93 12.13
CA ARG A 155 -21.20 -3.24 11.10
C ARG A 155 -20.94 -4.59 10.42
N TYR A 156 -19.68 -4.98 10.27
CA TYR A 156 -19.22 -6.20 9.61
C TYR A 156 -18.60 -7.22 10.57
N ALA A 157 -18.98 -7.21 11.85
CA ALA A 157 -18.39 -8.07 12.89
C ALA A 157 -18.38 -9.58 12.59
N ARG A 158 -19.25 -10.08 11.69
CA ARG A 158 -19.33 -11.49 11.28
C ARG A 158 -18.73 -11.79 9.90
N ARG A 159 -18.10 -10.80 9.26
CA ARG A 159 -17.53 -10.93 7.92
C ARG A 159 -16.27 -11.82 7.97
N LYS A 160 -16.11 -12.68 6.95
CA LYS A 160 -14.86 -13.43 6.76
C LYS A 160 -13.67 -12.48 6.68
N GLY A 161 -12.64 -12.74 7.48
CA GLY A 161 -11.42 -11.91 7.54
C GLY A 161 -11.48 -10.75 8.53
N ILE A 162 -12.59 -10.54 9.25
CA ILE A 162 -12.74 -9.43 10.19
C ILE A 162 -11.71 -9.46 11.33
N MET A 163 -11.35 -10.64 11.84
CA MET A 163 -10.33 -10.79 12.88
C MET A 163 -8.94 -10.39 12.36
N ARG A 164 -8.65 -10.71 11.10
CA ARG A 164 -7.41 -10.28 10.45
C ARG A 164 -7.41 -8.78 10.19
N ALA A 165 -8.58 -8.20 9.88
CA ALA A 165 -8.71 -6.76 9.75
C ALA A 165 -8.45 -6.02 11.06
N ARG A 166 -8.98 -6.51 12.19
CA ARG A 166 -8.67 -5.98 13.52
C ARG A 166 -7.16 -6.04 13.80
N LEU A 167 -6.55 -7.20 13.59
CA LEU A 167 -5.10 -7.36 13.77
C LEU A 167 -4.28 -6.41 12.87
N ALA A 168 -4.65 -6.26 11.60
CA ALA A 168 -3.95 -5.36 10.69
C ALA A 168 -4.09 -3.88 11.13
N LEU A 169 -5.25 -3.51 11.67
CA LEU A 169 -5.51 -2.16 12.20
C LEU A 169 -4.78 -1.91 13.53
N ASP A 170 -4.58 -2.92 14.37
CA ASP A 170 -3.73 -2.76 15.56
C ASP A 170 -2.24 -2.56 15.18
N LEU A 171 -1.87 -3.05 13.98
CA LEU A 171 -0.52 -3.03 13.45
C LEU A 171 -0.26 -1.91 12.44
N PHE A 172 -1.20 -1.05 12.05
CA PHE A 172 -0.90 -0.01 11.04
C PHE A 172 -0.14 1.17 11.65
N ASP A 173 0.61 1.91 10.82
CA ASP A 173 1.32 3.13 11.16
C ASP A 173 1.45 4.04 9.90
N PRO A 174 0.94 5.28 9.92
CA PRO A 174 0.97 6.15 8.74
C PRO A 174 2.37 6.66 8.37
N GLY A 175 3.38 6.47 9.24
CA GLY A 175 4.74 6.94 9.00
C GLY A 175 5.58 6.03 8.10
N ALA A 176 5.12 4.82 7.76
CA ALA A 176 5.89 3.92 6.91
C ALA A 176 5.99 4.48 5.47
N GLN A 177 7.23 4.65 4.99
CA GLN A 177 7.52 5.17 3.65
C GLN A 177 7.73 4.08 2.61
N SER A 178 7.61 2.81 3.00
CA SER A 178 7.63 1.67 2.08
C SER A 178 6.93 0.43 2.63
N PRO A 179 6.49 -0.50 1.76
CA PRO A 179 5.99 -1.80 2.19
C PRO A 179 7.02 -2.62 2.98
N LYS A 180 8.32 -2.40 2.74
CA LYS A 180 9.40 -3.08 3.45
C LYS A 180 9.59 -2.55 4.86
N GLU A 181 9.44 -1.24 5.07
CA GLU A 181 9.36 -0.66 6.42
C GLU A 181 8.13 -1.18 7.17
N SER A 182 6.95 -1.19 6.52
CA SER A 182 5.73 -1.77 7.09
C SER A 182 5.97 -3.22 7.53
N TRP A 183 6.64 -4.01 6.67
CA TRP A 183 7.00 -5.39 6.97
C TRP A 183 7.94 -5.51 8.16
N LEU A 184 9.02 -4.74 8.17
CA LEU A 184 10.03 -4.77 9.22
C LEU A 184 9.40 -4.42 10.58
N ARG A 185 8.56 -3.39 10.60
CA ARG A 185 7.84 -2.95 11.80
C ARG A 185 6.94 -4.06 12.37
N VAL A 186 6.15 -4.72 11.51
CA VAL A 186 5.31 -5.83 11.94
C VAL A 186 6.15 -7.02 12.43
N VAL A 187 7.27 -7.34 11.78
CA VAL A 187 8.20 -8.40 12.23
C VAL A 187 8.70 -8.11 13.65
N LEU A 188 9.09 -6.87 13.94
CA LEU A 188 9.57 -6.46 15.26
C LEU A 188 8.46 -6.54 16.32
N MET A 189 7.27 -6.03 16.00
CA MET A 189 6.12 -6.05 16.92
C MET A 189 5.64 -7.48 17.22
N GLN A 190 5.54 -8.34 16.20
CA GLN A 190 5.14 -9.74 16.38
C GLN A 190 6.17 -10.56 17.17
N ALA A 191 7.44 -10.14 17.15
CA ALA A 191 8.48 -10.73 17.99
C ALA A 191 8.45 -10.23 19.45
N GLY A 192 7.43 -9.46 19.85
CA GLY A 192 7.23 -8.96 21.21
C GLY A 192 8.15 -7.80 21.59
N LEU A 193 8.77 -7.13 20.62
CA LEU A 193 9.50 -5.89 20.92
C LEU A 193 8.50 -4.74 21.16
N PRO A 194 8.85 -3.74 21.99
CA PRO A 194 8.01 -2.55 22.16
C PRO A 194 7.75 -1.88 20.81
N ARG A 195 6.59 -1.27 20.61
CA ARG A 195 6.23 -0.63 19.33
C ARG A 195 7.29 0.44 18.97
N PRO A 196 7.98 0.32 17.82
CA PRO A 196 8.95 1.33 17.41
C PRO A 196 8.23 2.58 16.91
N LYS A 197 8.84 3.76 17.12
CA LYS A 197 8.44 5.00 16.46
C LYS A 197 9.00 4.99 15.04
N THR A 198 8.19 5.36 14.05
CA THR A 198 8.59 5.51 12.65
C THR A 198 9.16 6.90 12.38
N GLN A 199 9.96 7.04 11.32
CA GLN A 199 10.45 8.31 10.78
C GLN A 199 11.09 9.22 11.84
N ILE A 200 12.02 8.66 12.61
CA ILE A 200 12.63 9.35 13.74
C ILE A 200 13.59 10.43 13.23
N PRO A 201 13.34 11.72 13.50
CA PRO A 201 14.29 12.78 13.15
C PRO A 201 15.50 12.70 14.07
N VAL A 202 16.69 12.59 13.49
CA VAL A 202 17.96 12.74 14.21
C VAL A 202 18.49 14.15 13.97
N ARG A 203 18.69 14.86 15.08
CA ARG A 203 19.05 16.28 15.10
C ARG A 203 20.53 16.47 15.36
N ASP A 204 21.11 17.48 14.72
CA ASP A 204 22.47 17.94 14.97
C ASP A 204 22.56 18.73 16.30
N GLU A 205 23.75 19.22 16.61
CA GLU A 205 24.02 20.04 17.81
C GLU A 205 23.22 21.35 17.86
N PHE A 206 22.73 21.83 16.71
CA PHE A 206 21.89 23.03 16.59
C PHE A 206 20.39 22.73 16.61
N GLY A 207 20.01 21.46 16.77
CA GLY A 207 18.62 21.01 16.81
C GLY A 207 17.96 20.81 15.44
N ASN A 208 18.71 20.93 14.33
CA ASN A 208 18.17 20.72 12.99
C ASN A 208 18.22 19.24 12.61
N PRO A 209 17.14 18.66 12.04
CA PRO A 209 17.17 17.28 11.58
C PRO A 209 18.07 17.14 10.35
N PHE A 210 19.12 16.32 10.44
CA PHE A 210 20.01 16.02 9.31
C PHE A 210 19.77 14.63 8.70
N ALA A 211 19.07 13.75 9.44
CA ALA A 211 18.71 12.41 9.00
C ALA A 211 17.37 11.97 9.61
N TYR A 212 16.71 11.04 8.94
CA TYR A 212 15.56 10.31 9.47
C TYR A 212 15.93 8.83 9.50
N LEU A 213 15.66 8.16 10.63
CA LEU A 213 15.74 6.71 10.75
C LEU A 213 14.35 6.13 10.47
N ASP A 214 14.27 5.07 9.68
CA ASP A 214 12.98 4.47 9.28
C ASP A 214 12.10 4.16 10.49
N MET A 215 12.68 3.54 11.53
CA MET A 215 12.01 3.30 12.80
C MET A 215 12.99 3.02 13.95
N GLY A 216 12.48 3.04 15.18
CA GLY A 216 13.28 2.65 16.35
C GLY A 216 12.71 3.10 17.70
N TRP A 217 13.58 3.14 18.70
CA TRP A 217 13.27 3.54 20.08
C TRP A 217 14.15 4.72 20.47
N VAL A 218 13.55 5.91 20.54
CA VAL A 218 14.25 7.18 20.79
C VAL A 218 14.96 7.17 22.13
N ASP A 219 14.29 6.70 23.19
CA ASP A 219 14.85 6.71 24.55
C ASP A 219 16.05 5.76 24.68
N ALA A 220 16.01 4.62 23.98
CA ALA A 220 17.12 3.69 23.92
C ALA A 220 18.20 4.09 22.90
N LYS A 221 17.94 5.08 22.05
CA LYS A 221 18.75 5.42 20.87
C LYS A 221 19.09 4.21 20.00
N VAL A 222 18.09 3.38 19.70
CA VAL A 222 18.24 2.23 18.78
C VAL A 222 17.37 2.46 17.56
N GLY A 223 18.00 2.53 16.38
CA GLY A 223 17.35 2.64 15.08
C GLY A 223 17.40 1.34 14.30
N VAL A 224 16.42 1.12 13.42
CA VAL A 224 16.40 0.01 12.47
C VAL A 224 16.09 0.58 11.09
N GLU A 225 16.91 0.26 10.10
CA GLU A 225 16.77 0.76 8.73
C GLU A 225 16.68 -0.38 7.75
N TYR A 226 15.75 -0.30 6.81
CA TYR A 226 15.69 -1.19 5.67
C TYR A 226 16.45 -0.58 4.50
N ASP A 227 17.62 -1.13 4.19
CA ASP A 227 18.43 -0.76 3.04
C ASP A 227 17.93 -1.58 1.83
N GLY A 228 16.94 -1.04 1.13
CA GLY A 228 16.53 -1.57 -0.18
C GLY A 228 17.68 -1.37 -1.16
N GLU A 229 17.93 -2.34 -2.06
CA GLU A 229 19.07 -2.33 -3.01
C GLU A 229 19.28 -0.95 -3.66
N GLN A 230 20.09 -0.10 -3.05
CA GLN A 230 20.48 1.16 -3.64
C GLN A 230 21.59 0.87 -4.63
N HIS A 231 21.32 1.20 -5.89
CA HIS A 231 22.33 1.36 -6.92
C HIS A 231 23.43 2.30 -6.41
N ARG A 232 24.52 1.73 -5.88
CA ARG A 232 25.73 2.43 -5.44
C ARG A 232 26.52 2.98 -6.64
N THR A 233 25.90 3.83 -7.44
CA THR A 233 26.52 4.43 -8.63
C THR A 233 26.98 5.87 -8.41
N ASP A 234 26.63 6.52 -7.28
CA ASP A 234 27.08 7.89 -6.95
C ASP A 234 28.06 7.93 -5.75
N ARG A 235 29.28 8.42 -6.01
CA ARG A 235 30.35 8.60 -5.03
C ARG A 235 30.01 9.63 -3.95
N ARG A 236 29.15 10.61 -4.25
CA ARG A 236 28.68 11.61 -3.26
C ARG A 236 27.75 10.98 -2.24
N GLN A 237 26.81 10.16 -2.68
CA GLN A 237 25.88 9.44 -1.79
C GLN A 237 26.63 8.48 -0.86
N TYR A 238 27.60 7.74 -1.40
CA TYR A 238 28.47 6.87 -0.59
C TYR A 238 29.24 7.63 0.50
N THR A 239 29.82 8.79 0.15
CA THR A 239 30.56 9.62 1.12
C THR A 239 29.63 10.19 2.19
N TRP A 240 28.41 10.58 1.82
CA TRP A 240 27.40 11.05 2.75
C TRP A 240 26.95 9.94 3.71
N ASP A 241 26.73 8.72 3.22
CA ASP A 241 26.29 7.59 4.05
C ASP A 241 27.30 7.26 5.15
N ILE A 242 28.61 7.31 4.84
CA ILE A 242 29.67 7.12 5.85
C ILE A 242 29.58 8.20 6.92
N ARG A 243 29.56 9.48 6.52
CA ARG A 243 29.48 10.61 7.46
C ARG A 243 28.21 10.56 8.30
N ARG A 244 27.09 10.18 7.69
CA ARG A 244 25.80 9.99 8.38
C ARG A 244 25.92 8.95 9.47
N LEU A 245 26.57 7.81 9.21
CA LEU A 245 26.75 6.76 10.19
C LEU A 245 27.65 7.21 11.36
N GLU A 246 28.78 7.87 11.06
CA GLU A 246 29.68 8.44 12.08
C GLU A 246 28.95 9.44 12.98
N MET A 247 28.12 10.31 12.39
CA MET A 247 27.30 11.27 13.14
C MET A 247 26.28 10.56 14.03
N LEU A 248 25.57 9.55 13.51
CA LEU A 248 24.61 8.76 14.28
C LEU A 248 25.30 8.10 15.48
N GLU A 249 26.46 7.49 15.28
CA GLU A 249 27.26 6.87 16.34
C GLU A 249 27.72 7.89 17.38
N SER A 250 28.20 9.07 16.95
CA SER A 250 28.63 10.15 17.86
C SER A 250 27.49 10.68 18.75
N LEU A 251 26.26 10.68 18.21
CA LEU A 251 25.04 11.01 18.95
C LEU A 251 24.54 9.85 19.81
N GLY A 252 25.26 8.73 19.81
CA GLY A 252 24.99 7.55 20.62
C GLY A 252 23.85 6.72 20.07
N TRP A 253 23.59 6.69 18.77
CA TRP A 253 22.65 5.76 18.15
C TRP A 253 23.30 4.40 17.85
N ILE A 254 22.56 3.31 18.08
CA ILE A 254 22.87 2.00 17.51
C ILE A 254 21.91 1.77 16.35
N VAL A 255 22.41 1.72 15.13
CA VAL A 255 21.59 1.51 13.92
C VAL A 255 21.74 0.09 13.41
N VAL A 256 20.64 -0.66 13.40
CA VAL A 256 20.58 -2.02 12.85
C VAL A 256 20.10 -1.93 11.41
N ARG A 257 21.03 -2.07 10.46
CA ARG A 257 20.72 -2.15 9.03
C ARG A 257 20.21 -3.54 8.63
N VAL A 258 19.08 -3.57 7.95
CA VAL A 258 18.41 -4.76 7.41
C VAL A 258 18.50 -4.70 5.90
N ILE A 259 19.03 -5.75 5.29
CA ILE A 259 19.18 -5.86 3.83
C ILE A 259 18.24 -6.91 3.25
N ALA A 260 18.07 -6.89 1.93
CA ALA A 260 17.42 -7.97 1.21
C ALA A 260 18.13 -9.32 1.50
N GLY A 261 17.35 -10.34 1.88
CA GLY A 261 17.87 -11.68 2.23
C GLY A 261 18.00 -11.93 3.73
N ASP A 262 18.01 -10.89 4.57
CA ASP A 262 18.04 -11.05 6.03
C ASP A 262 16.79 -11.81 6.52
N ARG A 263 17.00 -12.80 7.39
CA ARG A 263 15.91 -13.60 7.94
C ARG A 263 15.27 -12.88 9.13
N PRO A 264 13.93 -12.92 9.29
CA PRO A 264 13.23 -12.26 10.41
C PRO A 264 13.82 -12.55 11.79
N ALA A 265 14.16 -13.81 12.08
CA ALA A 265 14.73 -14.21 13.37
C ALA A 265 16.09 -13.56 13.64
N GLU A 266 16.91 -13.36 12.60
CA GLU A 266 18.22 -12.71 12.73
C GLU A 266 18.08 -11.22 12.98
N ILE A 267 17.19 -10.56 12.23
CA ILE A 267 16.85 -9.15 12.43
C ILE A 267 16.43 -8.92 13.88
N VAL A 268 15.45 -9.70 14.34
CA VAL A 268 14.94 -9.64 15.73
C VAL A 268 16.06 -9.84 16.75
N ARG A 269 16.94 -10.83 16.54
CA ARG A 269 18.07 -11.09 17.43
C ARG A 269 19.02 -9.89 17.52
N ARG A 270 19.38 -9.30 16.38
CA ARG A 270 20.26 -8.12 16.30
C ARG A 270 19.65 -6.92 17.01
N VAL A 271 18.35 -6.68 16.81
CA VAL A 271 17.64 -5.57 17.45
C VAL A 271 17.51 -5.78 18.96
N ARG A 272 17.18 -7.00 19.42
CA ARG A 272 17.15 -7.32 20.86
C ARG A 272 18.51 -7.10 21.53
N ALA A 273 19.59 -7.51 20.87
CA ALA A 273 20.94 -7.28 21.38
C ALA A 273 21.28 -5.77 21.48
N ALA A 274 20.88 -4.98 20.49
CA ALA A 274 21.05 -3.52 20.50
C ALA A 274 20.27 -2.87 21.66
N LEU A 275 19.02 -3.27 21.89
CA LEU A 275 18.20 -2.77 23.01
C LEU A 275 18.76 -3.20 24.38
N ALA A 276 19.20 -4.45 24.52
CA ALA A 276 19.77 -4.94 25.78
C ALA A 276 21.02 -4.16 26.21
N ARG A 277 21.85 -3.69 25.26
CA ARG A 277 23.01 -2.82 25.55
C ARG A 277 22.62 -1.45 26.14
N ARG A 278 21.34 -1.07 26.08
CA ARG A 278 20.82 0.24 26.49
C ARG A 278 19.92 0.16 27.72
N LEU A 279 19.26 -0.97 27.92
CA LEU A 279 18.36 -1.22 29.04
C LEU A 279 19.05 -1.82 30.27
N CYS A 280 20.30 -2.26 30.15
CA CYS A 280 21.14 -2.68 31.28
C CYS A 280 22.06 -1.52 31.70
N VAL A 281 21.51 -0.55 32.44
CA VAL A 281 22.25 0.40 33.29
C VAL A 281 21.56 0.46 34.64
#